data_AF-A0A9E2DK71-F1
#
_entry.id   AF-A0A9E2DK71-F1
#
_cell.length_a   1.000
_cell.length_b   1.000
_cell.length_c   1.000
_cell.angle_alpha   90.00
_cell.angle_beta   90.00
_cell.angle_gamma   90.00
#
_symmetry.space_group_name_H-M   'P 1'
#
loop_
_entity.id
_entity.type
_entity.pdbx_description
1 polymer ?
#
loop_
_entity_poly.entity_id
_entity_poly.type
_entity_poly.pdbx_seq_one_letter_code
_entity_poly.pdbx_strand_id
1 'polypeptide(L)'
;MHDVCSEPIHTNPTANDPLSGRGRLVDTTGRWLAQRPPSAISARFLAKEAGVHPTFVGQCFTPLSLLFEQAHNALAERFMGDIEVDDVLMQVWTEPQALAGHSDYWRAHVHLMLDDIDVHLARDHPVQHLQRAIARHQPRQSSIKGAGLAAAWWSMQIGVLVFERPLDQGFGVTPANKARVKRQVHAVIDALIRGRTPRLQKTSIVTAAEQLPPFGPAEGRQGAEHALLRAAMQLFCERVDVGVSGRELSKLADVNYGLIHHYFGSKEAVFDQAFLRLHDHYVKDMMSVPSYERSQRMTQHESFLRGWAARELSGSALPSIELKGMRALLQQLIERRGIDRRNNMAMAAARAQSYAVTAMLLGWTLCRPLLSTALQTDESTLLGYLLAIQDHILKEKFQPANV
;
A
#
# COMPACT_ATOMS: atom_id res chain seq x y z
N MET A 1 29.74 -11.13 62.22
CA MET A 1 30.87 -11.39 61.30
C MET A 1 30.28 -11.84 59.97
N HIS A 2 30.44 -10.99 58.94
CA HIS A 2 30.31 -11.21 57.48
C HIS A 2 28.99 -11.83 56.97
N ASP A 3 28.09 -11.18 56.23
CA ASP A 3 28.18 -10.15 55.19
C ASP A 3 28.95 -10.60 53.94
N VAL A 4 28.22 -11.13 52.94
CA VAL A 4 28.51 -10.97 51.49
C VAL A 4 27.18 -10.97 50.72
N CYS A 5 26.99 -9.85 50.00
CA CYS A 5 25.89 -9.48 49.15
C CYS A 5 25.49 -10.51 48.08
N SER A 6 24.18 -10.55 47.84
CA SER A 6 23.57 -10.85 46.56
C SER A 6 23.89 -9.71 45.57
N GLU A 7 24.56 -10.02 44.46
CA GLU A 7 24.63 -9.13 43.30
C GLU A 7 23.75 -9.68 42.16
N PRO A 8 23.01 -8.81 41.45
CA PRO A 8 22.28 -9.18 40.25
C PRO A 8 23.27 -9.35 39.08
N ILE A 9 23.08 -10.40 38.29
CA ILE A 9 23.82 -10.60 37.04
C ILE A 9 23.36 -9.55 36.03
N HIS A 10 23.94 -8.36 36.10
CA HIS A 10 23.99 -7.39 35.01
C HIS A 10 25.18 -7.74 34.13
N THR A 11 24.99 -8.63 33.15
CA THR A 11 25.93 -8.73 32.03
C THR A 11 25.57 -7.66 31.02
N ASN A 12 26.29 -6.54 31.12
CA ASN A 12 26.38 -5.49 30.12
C ASN A 12 26.79 -6.14 28.77
N PRO A 13 25.99 -6.07 27.69
CA PRO A 13 26.40 -6.60 26.39
C PRO A 13 27.53 -5.73 25.87
N THR A 14 28.74 -6.27 25.86
CA THR A 14 29.93 -5.60 25.38
C THR A 14 29.75 -5.19 23.92
N ALA A 15 30.16 -3.97 23.59
CA ALA A 15 29.98 -3.29 22.31
C ALA A 15 30.73 -3.93 21.12
N ASN A 16 31.22 -5.17 21.23
CA ASN A 16 32.18 -5.77 20.29
C ASN A 16 31.83 -7.17 19.79
N ASP A 17 30.58 -7.63 19.91
CA ASP A 17 30.12 -8.77 19.12
C ASP A 17 29.65 -8.27 17.73
N PRO A 18 30.34 -8.59 16.61
CA PRO A 18 29.92 -8.21 15.27
C PRO A 18 28.51 -8.72 14.93
N LEU A 19 28.10 -9.85 15.52
CA LEU A 19 26.75 -10.40 15.38
C LEU A 19 25.72 -9.51 16.11
N SER A 20 26.08 -8.97 17.28
CA SER A 20 25.23 -8.00 17.99
C SER A 20 25.09 -6.67 17.24
N GLY A 21 26.16 -6.15 16.63
CA GLY A 21 26.15 -4.88 15.90
C GLY A 21 25.35 -4.98 14.60
N ARG A 22 25.55 -6.06 13.84
CA ARG A 22 24.83 -6.32 12.60
C ARG A 22 23.34 -6.59 12.87
N GLY A 23 23.01 -7.38 13.89
CA GLY A 23 21.63 -7.60 14.33
C GLY A 23 20.92 -6.32 14.76
N ARG A 24 21.57 -5.49 15.60
CA ARG A 24 21.04 -4.17 15.98
C ARG A 24 20.76 -3.26 14.79
N LEU A 25 21.63 -3.27 13.77
CA LEU A 25 21.40 -2.51 12.54
C LEU A 25 20.17 -3.00 11.79
N VAL A 26 20.01 -4.32 11.61
CA VAL A 26 18.86 -4.92 10.93
C VAL A 26 17.55 -4.58 11.66
N ASP A 27 17.50 -4.80 12.98
CA ASP A 27 16.31 -4.51 13.80
C ASP A 27 15.95 -3.03 13.81
N THR A 28 16.96 -2.16 13.94
CA THR A 28 16.76 -0.70 13.91
C THR A 28 16.27 -0.23 12.56
N THR A 29 16.85 -0.77 11.48
CA THR A 29 16.44 -0.45 10.12
C THR A 29 15.00 -0.87 9.86
N GLY A 30 14.58 -2.06 10.31
CA GLY A 30 13.21 -2.53 10.15
C GLY A 30 12.19 -1.58 10.79
N ARG A 31 12.44 -1.16 12.03
CA ARG A 31 11.59 -0.18 12.75
C ARG A 31 11.53 1.18 12.05
N TRP A 32 12.61 1.62 11.42
CA TRP A 32 12.64 2.90 10.71
C TRP A 32 12.01 2.82 9.32
N LEU A 33 12.17 1.71 8.61
CA LEU A 33 11.43 1.43 7.37
C LEU A 33 9.92 1.39 7.61
N ALA A 34 9.46 0.93 8.77
CA ALA A 34 8.04 1.02 9.13
C ALA A 34 7.54 2.48 9.26
N GLN A 35 8.42 3.43 9.51
CA GLN A 35 8.05 4.82 9.79
C GLN A 35 8.30 5.75 8.63
N ARG A 36 9.28 5.46 7.76
CA ARG A 36 9.74 6.36 6.71
C ARG A 36 10.14 5.62 5.44
N PRO A 37 10.01 6.27 4.27
CA PRO A 37 10.56 5.73 3.03
C PRO A 37 12.09 5.67 3.10
N PRO A 38 12.72 4.65 2.50
CA PRO A 38 14.16 4.46 2.61
C PRO A 38 15.03 5.62 2.07
N SER A 39 14.56 6.40 1.10
CA SER A 39 15.18 7.63 0.61
C SER A 39 15.29 8.73 1.68
N ALA A 40 14.47 8.67 2.72
CA ALA A 40 14.54 9.54 3.89
C ALA A 40 15.41 8.97 5.03
N ILE A 41 16.08 7.82 4.82
CA ILE A 41 16.88 7.11 5.83
C ILE A 41 18.34 7.06 5.39
N SER A 42 19.23 7.75 6.12
CA SER A 42 20.68 7.72 5.82
C SER A 42 21.43 6.69 6.64
N ALA A 43 22.55 6.18 6.11
CA ALA A 43 23.46 5.27 6.83
C ALA A 43 23.95 5.87 8.15
N ARG A 44 24.26 7.18 8.16
CA ARG A 44 24.69 7.89 9.37
C ARG A 44 23.59 7.96 10.44
N PHE A 45 22.36 8.17 10.00
CA PHE A 45 21.20 8.14 10.89
C PHE A 45 21.01 6.75 11.49
N LEU A 46 21.00 5.70 10.67
CA LEU A 46 20.87 4.31 11.15
C LEU A 46 22.00 3.91 12.11
N ALA A 47 23.24 4.32 11.83
CA ALA A 47 24.38 4.05 12.70
C ALA A 47 24.17 4.67 14.10
N LYS A 48 23.72 5.93 14.14
CA LYS A 48 23.41 6.62 15.39
C LYS A 48 22.29 5.91 16.15
N GLU A 49 21.18 5.59 15.49
CA GLU A 49 20.02 4.95 16.10
C GLU A 49 20.31 3.51 16.59
N ALA A 50 21.21 2.78 15.91
CA ALA A 50 21.62 1.43 16.30
C ALA A 50 22.77 1.42 17.32
N GLY A 51 23.31 2.59 17.70
CA GLY A 51 24.44 2.70 18.62
C GLY A 51 25.73 2.09 18.08
N VAL A 52 25.99 2.24 16.77
CA VAL A 52 27.21 1.75 16.10
C VAL A 52 27.94 2.89 15.39
N HIS A 53 29.23 2.67 15.10
CA HIS A 53 30.03 3.67 14.37
C HIS A 53 29.56 3.78 12.89
N PRO A 54 29.48 4.98 12.27
CA PRO A 54 28.99 5.13 10.90
C PRO A 54 29.72 4.32 9.83
N THR A 55 31.04 4.11 9.98
CA THR A 55 31.82 3.28 9.04
C THR A 55 31.41 1.81 9.08
N PHE A 56 30.86 1.34 10.21
CA PHE A 56 30.42 -0.05 10.38
C PHE A 56 29.27 -0.39 9.42
N VAL A 57 28.37 0.56 9.14
CA VAL A 57 27.27 0.36 8.19
C VAL A 57 27.81 0.02 6.79
N GLY A 58 28.75 0.83 6.28
CA GLY A 58 29.35 0.58 4.96
C GLY A 58 30.20 -0.70 4.92
N GLN A 59 30.87 -1.06 6.03
CA GLN A 59 31.62 -2.31 6.13
C GLN A 59 30.72 -3.55 6.06
N CYS A 60 29.54 -3.50 6.67
CA CYS A 60 28.62 -4.63 6.71
C CYS A 60 27.62 -4.67 5.55
N PHE A 61 27.25 -3.51 5.01
CA PHE A 61 26.15 -3.34 4.08
C PHE A 61 26.48 -2.27 3.01
N THR A 62 27.13 -2.71 1.93
CA THR A 62 27.33 -1.88 0.74
C THR A 62 26.79 -2.62 -0.48
N PRO A 63 25.83 -2.03 -1.23
CA PRO A 63 25.16 -0.74 -0.97
C PRO A 63 24.21 -0.77 0.24
N LEU A 64 23.72 0.40 0.67
CA LEU A 64 22.77 0.53 1.80
C LEU A 64 21.46 -0.24 1.56
N SER A 65 21.04 -0.44 0.31
CA SER A 65 19.87 -1.24 -0.03
C SER A 65 19.96 -2.69 0.47
N LEU A 66 21.17 -3.25 0.62
CA LEU A 66 21.36 -4.57 1.23
C LEU A 66 20.91 -4.60 2.70
N LEU A 67 21.09 -3.50 3.45
CA LEU A 67 20.59 -3.39 4.81
C LEU A 67 19.06 -3.31 4.84
N PHE A 68 18.46 -2.58 3.89
CA PHE A 68 17.00 -2.50 3.76
C PHE A 68 16.39 -3.87 3.42
N GLU A 69 17.00 -4.61 2.49
CA GLU A 69 16.59 -5.97 2.14
C GLU A 69 16.69 -6.90 3.35
N GLN A 70 17.83 -6.92 4.07
CA GLN A 70 17.98 -7.78 5.25
C GLN A 70 17.00 -7.42 6.38
N ALA A 71 16.72 -6.13 6.58
CA ALA A 71 15.73 -5.67 7.55
C ALA A 71 14.30 -6.08 7.17
N HIS A 72 13.93 -5.95 5.90
CA HIS A 72 12.63 -6.40 5.40
C HIS A 72 12.47 -7.92 5.50
N ASN A 73 13.51 -8.69 5.14
CA ASN A 73 13.50 -10.14 5.26
C ASN A 73 13.34 -10.60 6.71
N ALA A 74 14.03 -9.97 7.67
CA ALA A 74 13.86 -10.29 9.08
C ALA A 74 12.43 -10.02 9.60
N LEU A 75 11.78 -8.97 9.09
CA LEU A 75 10.36 -8.70 9.38
C LEU A 75 9.44 -9.73 8.70
N ALA A 76 9.75 -10.13 7.46
CA ALA A 76 9.00 -11.13 6.71
C ALA A 76 9.10 -12.51 7.38
N GLU A 77 10.27 -12.92 7.86
CA GLU A 77 10.48 -14.17 8.58
C GLU A 77 9.64 -14.24 9.87
N ARG A 78 9.55 -13.15 10.63
CA ARG A 78 8.68 -13.07 11.82
C ARG A 78 7.21 -13.21 11.45
N PHE A 79 6.78 -12.52 10.40
CA PHE A 79 5.42 -12.64 9.87
C PHE A 79 5.09 -14.06 9.40
N MET A 80 6.02 -14.69 8.66
CA MET A 80 5.87 -16.04 8.14
C MET A 80 5.92 -17.11 9.22
N GLY A 81 6.76 -16.94 10.25
CA GLY A 81 6.83 -17.85 11.39
C GLY A 81 5.49 -17.98 12.12
N ASP A 82 4.78 -16.86 12.30
CA ASP A 82 3.44 -16.88 12.90
C ASP A 82 2.39 -17.53 11.97
N ILE A 83 2.54 -17.39 10.65
CA ILE A 83 1.65 -18.04 9.66
C ILE A 83 1.80 -19.57 9.67
N GLU A 84 3.03 -20.08 9.66
CA GLU A 84 3.30 -21.51 9.49
C GLU A 84 2.75 -22.38 10.63
N VAL A 85 2.60 -21.82 11.82
CA VAL A 85 2.06 -22.51 13.00
C VAL A 85 0.57 -22.88 12.82
N ASP A 86 -0.21 -22.03 12.13
CA ASP A 86 -1.68 -22.08 12.12
C ASP A 86 -2.29 -22.31 10.71
N ASP A 87 -1.44 -22.48 9.70
CA ASP A 87 -1.83 -22.68 8.28
C ASP A 87 -2.73 -23.90 8.06
N VAL A 88 -2.66 -24.91 8.95
CA VAL A 88 -3.50 -26.12 8.92
C VAL A 88 -5.01 -25.81 9.00
N LEU A 89 -5.40 -24.68 9.60
CA LEU A 89 -6.81 -24.29 9.80
C LEU A 89 -7.28 -23.14 8.91
N MET A 90 -6.42 -22.58 8.04
CA MET A 90 -6.67 -21.33 7.29
C MET A 90 -7.10 -20.14 8.17
N GLN A 91 -6.88 -20.20 9.48
CA GLN A 91 -7.33 -19.19 10.43
C GLN A 91 -6.51 -17.89 10.27
N VAL A 92 -5.19 -17.97 10.09
CA VAL A 92 -4.31 -16.79 9.95
C VAL A 92 -4.63 -15.95 8.71
N TRP A 93 -4.93 -16.61 7.58
CA TRP A 93 -5.26 -15.92 6.33
C TRP A 93 -6.68 -15.34 6.31
N THR A 94 -7.53 -15.73 7.27
CA THR A 94 -8.92 -15.25 7.41
C THR A 94 -9.06 -14.21 8.53
N GLU A 95 -8.16 -14.21 9.51
CA GLU A 95 -8.15 -13.19 10.53
C GLU A 95 -7.40 -11.90 10.10
N PRO A 96 -7.77 -10.74 10.69
CA PRO A 96 -7.07 -9.47 10.48
C PRO A 96 -5.65 -9.46 11.06
N GLN A 97 -5.23 -10.56 11.70
CA GLN A 97 -3.91 -10.79 12.28
C GLN A 97 -2.79 -10.54 11.27
N ALA A 98 -3.05 -10.73 9.98
CA ALA A 98 -2.08 -10.34 8.95
C ALA A 98 -1.58 -8.91 9.17
N LEU A 99 -2.46 -7.94 9.42
CA LEU A 99 -2.08 -6.56 9.81
C LEU A 99 -1.87 -6.42 11.32
N ALA A 100 -2.68 -7.10 12.13
CA ALA A 100 -2.68 -6.97 13.59
C ALA A 100 -1.59 -7.84 14.23
N GLY A 101 -0.43 -7.24 14.46
CA GLY A 101 0.75 -7.88 15.08
C GLY A 101 2.03 -7.60 14.31
N HIS A 102 1.91 -7.36 13.00
CA HIS A 102 3.04 -7.18 12.08
C HIS A 102 2.99 -5.82 11.35
N SER A 103 2.49 -4.77 12.01
CA SER A 103 2.34 -3.45 11.38
C SER A 103 3.68 -2.93 10.80
N ASP A 104 4.79 -3.20 11.49
CA ASP A 104 6.11 -2.80 11.02
C ASP A 104 6.49 -3.47 9.70
N TYR A 105 6.23 -4.77 9.55
CA TYR A 105 6.45 -5.51 8.30
C TYR A 105 5.70 -4.86 7.14
N TRP A 106 4.39 -4.66 7.28
CA TRP A 106 3.59 -4.13 6.18
C TRP A 106 3.92 -2.69 5.84
N ARG A 107 4.15 -1.85 6.85
CA ARG A 107 4.53 -0.45 6.61
C ARG A 107 5.91 -0.35 5.94
N ALA A 108 6.88 -1.15 6.38
CA ALA A 108 8.19 -1.25 5.74
C ALA A 108 8.08 -1.74 4.30
N HIS A 109 7.26 -2.77 4.07
CA HIS A 109 7.00 -3.33 2.74
C HIS A 109 6.43 -2.27 1.78
N VAL A 110 5.42 -1.51 2.20
CA VAL A 110 4.84 -0.45 1.36
C VAL A 110 5.83 0.69 1.13
N HIS A 111 6.59 1.12 2.13
CA HIS A 111 7.63 2.14 1.93
C HIS A 111 8.68 1.72 0.92
N LEU A 112 9.12 0.46 0.92
CA LEU A 112 10.06 -0.07 -0.06
C LEU A 112 9.47 -0.09 -1.48
N MET A 113 8.20 -0.48 -1.61
CA MET A 113 7.48 -0.47 -2.91
C MET A 113 7.28 0.94 -3.49
N LEU A 114 7.15 1.95 -2.63
CA LEU A 114 6.88 3.34 -3.05
C LEU A 114 8.13 4.12 -3.47
N ASP A 115 9.33 3.59 -3.22
CA ASP A 115 10.55 4.40 -3.23
C ASP A 115 11.62 3.96 -4.24
N ASP A 116 11.24 3.09 -5.19
CA ASP A 116 12.05 2.57 -6.32
C ASP A 116 13.53 2.33 -5.99
N ILE A 117 13.77 1.73 -4.82
CA ILE A 117 15.08 1.24 -4.44
C ILE A 117 15.18 -0.21 -4.88
N ASP A 118 16.34 -0.57 -5.44
CA ASP A 118 16.65 -1.95 -5.84
C ASP A 118 16.69 -2.88 -4.62
N VAL A 119 15.51 -3.36 -4.23
CA VAL A 119 15.24 -4.33 -3.17
C VAL A 119 14.35 -5.39 -3.76
N HIS A 120 14.83 -6.63 -3.74
CA HIS A 120 14.17 -7.73 -4.43
C HIS A 120 13.02 -8.34 -3.60
N LEU A 121 11.94 -7.58 -3.44
CA LEU A 121 10.79 -7.93 -2.62
C LEU A 121 9.99 -9.15 -3.13
N ALA A 122 10.12 -9.51 -4.41
CA ALA A 122 9.30 -10.56 -5.02
C ALA A 122 9.78 -11.98 -4.68
N ARG A 123 11.04 -12.12 -4.25
CA ARG A 123 11.63 -13.42 -3.92
C ARG A 123 11.08 -13.93 -2.60
N ASP A 124 10.71 -15.22 -2.61
CA ASP A 124 10.16 -15.92 -1.44
C ASP A 124 9.00 -15.16 -0.77
N HIS A 125 8.24 -14.43 -1.58
CA HIS A 125 7.23 -13.49 -1.09
C HIS A 125 6.05 -14.22 -0.44
N PRO A 126 5.53 -13.76 0.71
CA PRO A 126 4.45 -14.44 1.46
C PRO A 126 3.18 -14.74 0.65
N VAL A 127 2.86 -13.95 -0.37
CA VAL A 127 1.73 -14.21 -1.28
C VAL A 127 1.79 -15.58 -1.96
N GLN A 128 3.00 -16.12 -2.19
CA GLN A 128 3.19 -17.46 -2.75
C GLN A 128 2.71 -18.54 -1.77
N HIS A 129 2.94 -18.35 -0.47
CA HIS A 129 2.45 -19.26 0.56
C HIS A 129 0.92 -19.24 0.62
N LEU A 130 0.31 -18.05 0.52
CA LEU A 130 -1.14 -17.93 0.40
C LEU A 130 -1.68 -18.63 -0.86
N GLN A 131 -1.04 -18.47 -2.02
CA GLN A 131 -1.44 -19.18 -3.24
C GLN A 131 -1.40 -20.70 -3.06
N ARG A 132 -0.34 -21.23 -2.43
CA ARG A 132 -0.21 -22.67 -2.10
C ARG A 132 -1.27 -23.12 -1.10
N ALA A 133 -1.61 -22.31 -0.12
CA ALA A 133 -2.69 -22.58 0.84
C ALA A 133 -4.05 -22.66 0.12
N ILE A 134 -4.37 -21.68 -0.74
CA ILE A 134 -5.59 -21.70 -1.57
C ILE A 134 -5.65 -22.97 -2.43
N ALA A 135 -4.54 -23.35 -3.07
CA ALA A 135 -4.48 -24.55 -3.91
C ALA A 135 -4.75 -25.84 -3.12
N ARG A 136 -4.23 -25.95 -1.88
CA ARG A 136 -4.47 -27.10 -0.99
C ARG A 136 -5.94 -27.22 -0.59
N HIS A 137 -6.59 -26.11 -0.26
CA HIS A 137 -8.00 -26.11 0.16
C HIS A 137 -8.99 -26.15 -1.01
N GLN A 138 -8.55 -25.82 -2.23
CA GLN A 138 -9.41 -25.77 -3.42
C GLN A 138 -8.74 -26.51 -4.60
N PRO A 139 -8.50 -27.84 -4.53
CA PRO A 139 -7.68 -28.56 -5.51
C PRO A 139 -8.28 -28.61 -6.93
N ARG A 140 -9.58 -28.35 -7.08
CA ARG A 140 -10.26 -28.29 -8.38
C ARG A 140 -10.15 -26.91 -9.06
N GLN A 141 -9.60 -25.91 -8.37
CA GLN A 141 -9.42 -24.58 -8.90
C GLN A 141 -8.13 -24.50 -9.75
N SER A 142 -8.17 -23.74 -10.85
CA SER A 142 -6.96 -23.49 -11.64
C SER A 142 -5.94 -22.66 -10.85
N SER A 143 -4.66 -22.96 -11.04
CA SER A 143 -3.54 -22.23 -10.40
C SER A 143 -3.60 -20.72 -10.66
N ILE A 144 -3.95 -20.32 -11.89
CA ILE A 144 -4.08 -18.92 -12.29
C ILE A 144 -5.22 -18.22 -11.51
N LYS A 145 -6.36 -18.89 -11.31
CA LYS A 145 -7.43 -18.33 -10.46
C LYS A 145 -6.96 -18.23 -9.01
N GLY A 146 -6.19 -19.21 -8.52
CA GLY A 146 -5.53 -19.16 -7.20
C GLY A 146 -4.62 -17.94 -7.03
N ALA A 147 -3.80 -17.63 -8.05
CA ALA A 147 -2.97 -16.43 -8.09
C ALA A 147 -3.83 -15.15 -8.00
N GLY A 148 -4.92 -15.08 -8.78
CA GLY A 148 -5.86 -13.95 -8.73
C GLY A 148 -6.49 -13.73 -7.34
N LEU A 149 -6.87 -14.81 -6.64
CA LEU A 149 -7.39 -14.71 -5.27
C LEU A 149 -6.31 -14.26 -4.27
N ALA A 150 -5.09 -14.80 -4.38
CA ALA A 150 -3.98 -14.41 -3.51
C ALA A 150 -3.60 -12.93 -3.72
N ALA A 151 -3.57 -12.49 -4.98
CA ALA A 151 -3.32 -11.09 -5.34
C ALA A 151 -4.41 -10.16 -4.80
N ALA A 152 -5.68 -10.54 -4.92
CA ALA A 152 -6.81 -9.76 -4.41
C ALA A 152 -6.73 -9.60 -2.88
N TRP A 153 -6.43 -10.69 -2.17
CA TRP A 153 -6.25 -10.65 -0.71
C TRP A 153 -5.10 -9.73 -0.31
N TRP A 154 -3.92 -9.92 -0.91
CA TRP A 154 -2.72 -9.12 -0.60
C TRP A 154 -2.95 -7.63 -0.84
N SER A 155 -3.52 -7.32 -2.01
CA SER A 155 -3.85 -5.95 -2.40
C SER A 155 -4.83 -5.32 -1.42
N MET A 156 -5.82 -6.08 -0.93
CA MET A 156 -6.77 -5.56 0.06
C MET A 156 -6.10 -5.20 1.38
N GLN A 157 -5.15 -6.01 1.87
CA GLN A 157 -4.40 -5.71 3.11
C GLN A 157 -3.64 -4.39 2.99
N ILE A 158 -2.88 -4.22 1.90
CA ILE A 158 -2.14 -2.98 1.62
C ILE A 158 -3.09 -1.79 1.51
N GLY A 159 -4.20 -1.95 0.78
CA GLY A 159 -5.21 -0.91 0.62
C GLY A 159 -5.82 -0.46 1.94
N VAL A 160 -6.18 -1.40 2.82
CA VAL A 160 -6.72 -1.09 4.15
C VAL A 160 -5.67 -0.38 5.00
N LEU A 161 -4.43 -0.87 5.02
CA LEU A 161 -3.35 -0.28 5.82
C LEU A 161 -3.06 1.18 5.44
N VAL A 162 -2.92 1.44 4.15
CA VAL A 162 -2.50 2.75 3.64
C VAL A 162 -3.65 3.74 3.65
N PHE A 163 -4.85 3.30 3.23
CA PHE A 163 -5.97 4.19 2.94
C PHE A 163 -7.10 4.11 3.98
N GLU A 164 -6.87 3.59 5.20
CA GLU A 164 -7.93 3.47 6.21
C GLU A 164 -8.67 4.81 6.44
N ARG A 165 -7.92 5.90 6.63
CA ARG A 165 -8.49 7.23 6.87
C ARG A 165 -9.36 7.71 5.70
N PRO A 166 -8.89 7.76 4.46
CA PRO A 166 -9.74 8.18 3.35
C PRO A 166 -10.86 7.21 3.02
N LEU A 167 -10.68 5.89 3.23
CA LEU A 167 -11.78 4.92 3.07
C LEU A 167 -12.89 5.16 4.11
N ASP A 168 -12.52 5.38 5.37
CA ASP A 168 -13.47 5.73 6.44
C ASP A 168 -14.25 7.00 6.09
N GLN A 169 -13.54 8.06 5.65
CA GLN A 169 -14.15 9.33 5.25
C GLN A 169 -15.03 9.20 4.01
N GLY A 170 -14.55 8.50 2.97
CA GLY A 170 -15.20 8.37 1.68
C GLY A 170 -16.49 7.58 1.74
N PHE A 171 -16.54 6.53 2.58
CA PHE A 171 -17.71 5.68 2.77
C PHE A 171 -18.55 6.06 4.01
N GLY A 172 -18.17 7.10 4.74
CA GLY A 172 -18.87 7.54 5.94
C GLY A 172 -18.91 6.48 7.03
N VAL A 173 -17.76 5.82 7.25
CA VAL A 173 -17.52 4.96 8.41
C VAL A 173 -17.24 5.86 9.60
N THR A 174 -18.07 5.76 10.63
CA THR A 174 -17.99 6.58 11.83
C THR A 174 -17.54 5.72 13.00
N PRO A 175 -17.05 6.32 14.11
CA PRO A 175 -16.71 5.54 15.31
C PRO A 175 -17.85 4.61 15.78
N ALA A 176 -19.10 5.02 15.59
CA ALA A 176 -20.28 4.24 15.97
C ALA A 176 -20.50 2.96 15.11
N ASN A 177 -20.06 2.93 13.85
CA ASN A 177 -20.27 1.77 12.97
C ASN A 177 -18.97 1.06 12.55
N LYS A 178 -17.79 1.62 12.86
CA LYS A 178 -16.48 1.13 12.43
C LYS A 178 -16.25 -0.34 12.75
N ALA A 179 -16.52 -0.77 13.99
CA ALA A 179 -16.36 -2.17 14.38
C ALA A 179 -17.24 -3.13 13.56
N ARG A 180 -18.46 -2.71 13.19
CA ARG A 180 -19.38 -3.50 12.37
C ARG A 180 -18.91 -3.59 10.92
N VAL A 181 -18.49 -2.46 10.35
CA VAL A 181 -17.95 -2.41 8.98
C VAL A 181 -16.70 -3.28 8.89
N LYS A 182 -15.75 -3.16 9.83
CA LYS A 182 -14.54 -4.00 9.87
C LYS A 182 -14.87 -5.49 9.91
N ARG A 183 -15.78 -5.93 10.79
CA ARG A 183 -16.22 -7.35 10.82
C ARG A 183 -16.79 -7.83 9.49
N GLN A 184 -17.55 -6.98 8.79
CA GLN A 184 -18.11 -7.34 7.49
C GLN A 184 -17.06 -7.30 6.36
N VAL A 185 -16.06 -6.42 6.42
CA VAL A 185 -14.91 -6.47 5.50
C VAL A 185 -14.16 -7.79 5.68
N HIS A 186 -13.93 -8.24 6.91
CA HIS A 186 -13.32 -9.55 7.16
C HIS A 186 -14.18 -10.69 6.61
N ALA A 187 -15.50 -10.66 6.81
CA ALA A 187 -16.40 -11.66 6.24
C ALA A 187 -16.33 -11.72 4.70
N VAL A 188 -16.15 -10.58 4.02
CA VAL A 188 -15.93 -10.54 2.57
C VAL A 188 -14.61 -11.23 2.21
N ILE A 189 -13.52 -10.91 2.90
CA ILE A 189 -12.19 -11.53 2.70
C ILE A 189 -12.26 -13.06 2.90
N ASP A 190 -12.92 -13.49 3.98
CA ASP A 190 -13.07 -14.91 4.34
C ASP A 190 -13.83 -15.70 3.28
N ALA A 191 -14.91 -15.12 2.75
CA ALA A 191 -15.70 -15.75 1.70
C ALA A 191 -14.86 -15.99 0.43
N LEU A 192 -13.98 -15.05 0.09
CA LEU A 192 -13.06 -15.18 -1.04
C LEU A 192 -12.08 -16.34 -0.85
N ILE A 193 -11.37 -16.35 0.28
CA ILE A 193 -10.29 -17.31 0.55
C ILE A 193 -10.81 -18.73 0.79
N ARG A 194 -11.97 -18.88 1.45
CA ARG A 194 -12.58 -20.20 1.70
C ARG A 194 -13.28 -20.80 0.48
N GLY A 195 -13.15 -20.18 -0.70
CA GLY A 195 -13.67 -20.74 -1.95
C GLY A 195 -15.19 -20.66 -2.07
N ARG A 196 -15.83 -19.75 -1.33
CA ARG A 196 -17.27 -19.48 -1.47
C ARG A 196 -17.58 -18.60 -2.68
N THR A 197 -16.56 -18.25 -3.46
CA THR A 197 -16.74 -17.57 -4.74
C THR A 197 -17.30 -18.53 -5.80
N PRO A 198 -18.26 -18.11 -6.62
CA PRO A 198 -18.68 -18.86 -7.80
C PRO A 198 -17.53 -19.02 -8.81
N ARG A 199 -17.79 -19.68 -9.94
CA ARG A 199 -16.82 -19.77 -11.04
C ARG A 199 -16.53 -18.36 -11.59
N LEU A 200 -15.44 -17.75 -11.12
CA LEU A 200 -14.94 -16.46 -11.61
C LEU A 200 -14.31 -16.66 -12.99
N GLN A 201 -14.76 -15.88 -13.95
CA GLN A 201 -14.09 -15.71 -15.24
C GLN A 201 -13.37 -14.37 -15.21
N LYS A 202 -12.09 -14.33 -15.61
CA LYS A 202 -11.33 -13.07 -15.64
C LYS A 202 -12.00 -12.08 -16.59
N THR A 203 -12.06 -10.82 -16.18
CA THR A 203 -12.52 -9.72 -17.03
C THR A 203 -11.44 -9.40 -18.06
N SER A 204 -11.85 -9.08 -19.30
CA SER A 204 -10.93 -8.58 -20.33
C SER A 204 -10.39 -7.21 -19.93
N ILE A 205 -9.07 -7.05 -20.00
CA ILE A 205 -8.39 -5.79 -19.67
C ILE A 205 -8.00 -5.04 -20.94
N VAL A 206 -8.23 -3.73 -20.92
CA VAL A 206 -7.70 -2.79 -21.90
C VAL A 206 -6.50 -2.09 -21.26
N THR A 207 -5.31 -2.44 -21.69
CA THR A 207 -4.07 -1.81 -21.23
C THR A 207 -3.95 -0.42 -21.84
N ALA A 208 -3.69 0.59 -21.01
CA ALA A 208 -3.39 1.95 -21.45
C ALA A 208 -2.30 2.52 -20.53
N ALA A 209 -1.39 3.30 -21.10
CA ALA A 209 -0.42 4.06 -20.32
C ALA A 209 -1.14 5.19 -19.55
N GLU A 210 -0.61 5.53 -18.37
CA GLU A 210 -1.09 6.71 -17.63
C GLU A 210 -0.93 7.95 -18.49
N GLN A 211 -1.98 8.78 -18.51
CA GLN A 211 -1.96 10.08 -19.16
C GLN A 211 -1.88 11.14 -18.08
N LEU A 212 -0.73 11.81 -17.97
CA LEU A 212 -0.58 12.93 -17.05
C LEU A 212 -1.47 14.11 -17.47
N PRO A 213 -1.91 14.95 -16.51
CA PRO A 213 -2.66 16.15 -16.81
C PRO A 213 -1.92 17.01 -17.85
N PRO A 214 -2.55 17.39 -18.97
CA PRO A 214 -1.89 18.21 -19.97
C PRO A 214 -1.59 19.59 -19.38
N PHE A 215 -0.44 20.14 -19.74
CA PHE A 215 -0.18 21.56 -19.61
C PHE A 215 -0.49 22.23 -20.95
N GLY A 216 -1.14 23.41 -20.92
CA GLY A 216 -1.32 24.23 -22.12
C GLY A 216 0.04 24.64 -22.73
N PRO A 217 0.06 25.19 -23.96
CA PRO A 217 1.28 25.70 -24.57
C PRO A 217 1.93 26.70 -23.60
N ALA A 218 3.20 26.49 -23.30
CA ALA A 218 3.91 27.24 -22.29
C ALA A 218 5.03 28.05 -22.95
N GLU A 219 4.88 29.37 -22.96
CA GLU A 219 5.92 30.32 -23.37
C GLU A 219 6.40 31.11 -22.14
N GLY A 220 7.69 31.41 -22.08
CA GLY A 220 8.29 32.27 -21.06
C GLY A 220 8.06 31.78 -19.61
N ARG A 221 7.58 32.69 -18.75
CA ARG A 221 7.44 32.52 -17.28
C ARG A 221 6.60 31.30 -16.88
N GLN A 222 5.56 30.99 -17.64
CA GLN A 222 4.66 29.84 -17.38
C GLN A 222 5.32 28.49 -17.74
N GLY A 223 6.32 28.50 -18.63
CA GLY A 223 7.09 27.31 -19.01
C GLY A 223 7.79 26.66 -17.84
N ALA A 224 8.48 27.45 -17.02
CA ALA A 224 9.23 26.93 -15.87
C ALA A 224 8.31 26.40 -14.76
N GLU A 225 7.19 27.08 -14.49
CA GLU A 225 6.18 26.61 -13.52
C GLU A 225 5.58 25.26 -13.95
N HIS A 226 5.16 25.16 -15.22
CA HIS A 226 4.62 23.93 -15.78
C HIS A 226 5.66 22.79 -15.83
N ALA A 227 6.92 23.10 -16.13
CA ALA A 227 8.00 22.12 -16.13
C ALA A 227 8.24 21.54 -14.74
N LEU A 228 8.28 22.39 -13.69
CA LEU A 228 8.41 21.96 -12.30
C LEU A 228 7.23 21.08 -11.86
N LEU A 229 6.00 21.47 -12.19
CA LEU A 229 4.82 20.67 -11.88
C LEU A 229 4.83 19.32 -12.60
N ARG A 230 5.22 19.29 -13.88
CA ARG A 230 5.34 18.04 -14.66
C ARG A 230 6.38 17.11 -14.05
N ALA A 231 7.55 17.63 -13.71
CA ALA A 231 8.62 16.88 -13.07
C ALA A 231 8.15 16.30 -11.72
N ALA A 232 7.46 17.09 -10.90
CA ALA A 232 6.89 16.62 -9.64
C ALA A 232 5.84 15.50 -9.84
N MET A 233 4.98 15.60 -10.86
CA MET A 233 4.02 14.55 -11.19
C MET A 233 4.69 13.24 -11.61
N GLN A 234 5.74 13.33 -12.44
CA GLN A 234 6.53 12.17 -12.86
C GLN A 234 7.20 11.49 -11.67
N LEU A 235 7.77 12.29 -10.75
CA LEU A 235 8.43 11.78 -9.57
C LEU A 235 7.51 11.02 -8.62
N PHE A 236 6.20 11.31 -8.59
CA PHE A 236 5.26 10.52 -7.78
C PHE A 236 5.13 9.06 -8.25
N CYS A 237 5.45 8.74 -9.50
CA CYS A 237 5.54 7.35 -9.95
C CYS A 237 6.79 6.64 -9.40
N GLU A 238 7.88 7.38 -9.24
CA GLU A 238 9.18 6.79 -8.95
C GLU A 238 9.47 6.77 -7.45
N ARG A 239 9.24 7.89 -6.74
CA ARG A 239 9.67 8.04 -5.34
C ARG A 239 8.68 8.83 -4.49
N VAL A 240 8.86 8.69 -3.18
CA VAL A 240 8.15 9.53 -2.20
C VAL A 240 8.72 10.96 -2.22
N ASP A 241 7.83 11.96 -2.27
CA ASP A 241 8.18 13.38 -2.40
C ASP A 241 9.10 13.93 -1.29
N VAL A 242 9.01 13.37 -0.08
CA VAL A 242 9.89 13.68 1.05
C VAL A 242 11.36 13.34 0.76
N GLY A 243 11.60 12.28 -0.01
CA GLY A 243 12.94 11.84 -0.41
C GLY A 243 13.55 12.66 -1.55
N VAL A 244 12.73 13.41 -2.28
CA VAL A 244 13.18 14.21 -3.43
C VAL A 244 13.79 15.52 -2.95
N SER A 245 15.01 15.82 -3.41
CA SER A 245 15.63 17.13 -3.15
C SER A 245 15.14 18.20 -4.13
N GLY A 246 15.15 19.47 -3.73
CA GLY A 246 14.73 20.54 -4.64
C GLY A 246 15.67 20.72 -5.84
N ARG A 247 16.95 20.36 -5.69
CA ARG A 247 17.92 20.35 -6.79
C ARG A 247 17.63 19.25 -7.81
N GLU A 248 17.26 18.07 -7.32
CA GLU A 248 16.84 16.95 -8.16
C GLU A 248 15.59 17.31 -8.95
N LEU A 249 14.57 17.88 -8.28
CA LEU A 249 13.36 18.38 -8.94
C LEU A 249 13.68 19.42 -10.02
N SER A 250 14.50 20.43 -9.72
CA SER A 250 14.87 21.46 -10.70
C SER A 250 15.69 20.90 -11.88
N LYS A 251 16.52 19.88 -11.61
CA LYS A 251 17.30 19.20 -12.65
C LYS A 251 16.39 18.41 -13.58
N LEU A 252 15.42 17.67 -13.03
CA LEU A 252 14.45 16.92 -13.83
C LEU A 252 13.57 17.86 -14.67
N ALA A 253 13.19 19.01 -14.11
CA ALA A 253 12.42 20.04 -14.80
C ALA A 253 13.23 20.87 -15.82
N ASP A 254 14.56 20.68 -15.88
CA ASP A 254 15.49 21.49 -16.68
C ASP A 254 15.35 23.01 -16.42
N VAL A 255 15.32 23.39 -15.14
CA VAL A 255 15.21 24.79 -14.72
C VAL A 255 16.21 25.15 -13.62
N ASN A 256 16.44 26.45 -13.43
CA ASN A 256 17.23 26.94 -12.31
C ASN A 256 16.52 26.65 -10.98
N TYR A 257 17.25 26.08 -10.00
CA TYR A 257 16.77 25.81 -8.65
C TYR A 257 16.07 26.99 -7.96
N GLY A 258 16.55 28.22 -8.19
CA GLY A 258 15.95 29.43 -7.62
C GLY A 258 14.49 29.67 -8.04
N LEU A 259 14.05 29.07 -9.15
CA LEU A 259 12.67 29.20 -9.63
C LEU A 259 11.66 28.47 -8.75
N ILE A 260 12.07 27.46 -7.98
CA ILE A 260 11.19 26.81 -6.99
C ILE A 260 10.75 27.84 -5.96
N HIS A 261 11.71 28.55 -5.35
CA HIS A 261 11.41 29.60 -4.37
C HIS A 261 10.68 30.79 -4.99
N HIS A 262 10.99 31.12 -6.24
CA HIS A 262 10.33 32.24 -6.93
C HIS A 262 8.84 32.00 -7.20
N TYR A 263 8.46 30.79 -7.65
CA TYR A 263 7.07 30.51 -8.05
C TYR A 263 6.23 29.86 -6.94
N PHE A 264 6.83 28.98 -6.15
CA PHE A 264 6.10 28.15 -5.19
C PHE A 264 6.48 28.44 -3.74
N GLY A 265 7.58 29.16 -3.49
CA GLY A 265 8.12 29.43 -2.16
C GLY A 265 8.89 28.26 -1.56
N SER A 266 8.43 27.02 -1.76
CA SER A 266 9.10 25.78 -1.30
C SER A 266 8.93 24.63 -2.30
N LYS A 267 9.72 23.57 -2.12
CA LYS A 267 9.58 22.32 -2.90
C LYS A 267 8.27 21.63 -2.57
N GLU A 268 7.89 21.62 -1.29
CA GLU A 268 6.67 21.00 -0.78
C GLU A 268 5.44 21.60 -1.46
N ALA A 269 5.43 22.93 -1.66
CA ALA A 269 4.37 23.62 -2.38
C ALA A 269 4.27 23.21 -3.86
N VAL A 270 5.38 22.85 -4.52
CA VAL A 270 5.34 22.27 -5.88
C VAL A 270 4.62 20.94 -5.87
N PHE A 271 4.99 20.03 -4.94
CA PHE A 271 4.37 18.72 -4.84
C PHE A 271 2.90 18.79 -4.42
N ASP A 272 2.52 19.73 -3.56
CA ASP A 272 1.12 19.95 -3.18
C ASP A 272 0.26 20.40 -4.37
N GLN A 273 0.76 21.34 -5.18
CA GLN A 273 0.06 21.75 -6.40
C GLN A 273 0.03 20.64 -7.45
N ALA A 274 1.11 19.88 -7.61
CA ALA A 274 1.14 18.73 -8.51
C ALA A 274 0.13 17.65 -8.07
N PHE A 275 0.06 17.35 -6.78
CA PHE A 275 -0.89 16.42 -6.19
C PHE A 275 -2.34 16.85 -6.43
N LEU A 276 -2.66 18.12 -6.19
CA LEU A 276 -4.01 18.66 -6.46
C LEU A 276 -4.38 18.58 -7.95
N ARG A 277 -3.46 18.88 -8.86
CA ARG A 277 -3.71 18.76 -10.30
C ARG A 277 -3.93 17.30 -10.74
N LEU A 278 -3.16 16.37 -10.17
CA LEU A 278 -3.34 14.94 -10.38
C LEU A 278 -4.71 14.47 -9.87
N HIS A 279 -5.12 14.92 -8.68
CA HIS A 279 -6.44 14.62 -8.12
C HIS A 279 -7.59 15.19 -8.99
N ASP A 280 -7.48 16.43 -9.44
CA ASP A 280 -8.47 17.06 -10.32
C ASP A 280 -8.63 16.29 -11.64
N HIS A 281 -7.51 15.88 -12.24
CA HIS A 281 -7.50 15.06 -13.45
C HIS A 281 -8.13 13.69 -13.19
N TYR A 282 -7.73 13.02 -12.11
CA TYR A 282 -8.30 11.76 -11.66
C TYR A 282 -9.82 11.83 -11.52
N VAL A 283 -10.35 12.84 -10.81
CA VAL A 283 -11.80 13.00 -10.62
C VAL A 283 -12.51 13.25 -11.95
N LYS A 284 -11.99 14.14 -12.81
CA LYS A 284 -12.59 14.44 -14.11
C LYS A 284 -12.66 13.19 -15.00
N ASP A 285 -11.55 12.47 -15.10
CA ASP A 285 -11.45 11.28 -15.92
C ASP A 285 -12.38 10.17 -15.41
N MET A 286 -12.35 9.88 -14.11
CA MET A 286 -13.24 8.90 -13.46
C MET A 286 -14.73 9.22 -13.65
N MET A 287 -15.10 10.49 -13.63
CA MET A 287 -16.49 10.91 -13.80
C MET A 287 -16.91 11.00 -15.27
N SER A 288 -15.96 11.03 -16.22
CA SER A 288 -16.23 11.05 -17.66
C SER A 288 -16.65 9.70 -18.22
N VAL A 289 -16.31 8.60 -17.54
CA VAL A 289 -16.63 7.24 -17.96
C VAL A 289 -17.84 6.65 -17.21
N PRO A 290 -18.57 5.70 -17.82
CA PRO A 290 -19.63 4.96 -17.15
C PRO A 290 -19.15 4.22 -15.90
N SER A 291 -20.04 4.05 -14.93
CA SER A 291 -19.72 3.43 -13.62
C SER A 291 -19.04 2.07 -13.67
N TYR A 292 -19.30 1.25 -14.69
CA TYR A 292 -18.74 -0.09 -14.82
C TYR A 292 -17.28 -0.09 -15.32
N GLU A 293 -16.81 1.01 -15.94
CA GLU A 293 -15.43 1.16 -16.44
C GLU A 293 -14.50 1.83 -15.39
N ARG A 294 -15.10 2.51 -14.42
CA ARG A 294 -14.41 3.32 -13.40
C ARG A 294 -13.32 2.56 -12.65
N SER A 295 -13.53 1.29 -12.31
CA SER A 295 -12.55 0.53 -11.53
C SER A 295 -11.26 0.28 -12.29
N GLN A 296 -11.37 -0.14 -13.56
CA GLN A 296 -10.18 -0.29 -14.41
C GLN A 296 -9.55 1.08 -14.67
N ARG A 297 -10.37 2.11 -14.95
CA ARG A 297 -9.87 3.47 -15.18
C ARG A 297 -9.08 4.00 -13.97
N MET A 298 -9.56 3.77 -12.75
CA MET A 298 -8.87 4.17 -11.52
C MET A 298 -7.45 3.61 -11.45
N THR A 299 -7.24 2.35 -11.84
CA THR A 299 -5.91 1.71 -11.78
C THR A 299 -4.88 2.33 -12.72
N GLN A 300 -5.30 3.20 -13.65
CA GLN A 300 -4.43 3.88 -14.62
C GLN A 300 -3.88 5.22 -14.11
N HIS A 301 -4.30 5.70 -12.93
CA HIS A 301 -3.85 6.97 -12.32
C HIS A 301 -2.76 6.73 -11.27
N GLU A 302 -1.68 6.06 -11.66
CA GLU A 302 -0.62 5.62 -10.77
C GLU A 302 0.10 6.77 -10.05
N SER A 303 0.43 7.85 -10.77
CA SER A 303 1.08 9.04 -10.21
C SER A 303 0.29 9.60 -9.03
N PHE A 304 -1.02 9.77 -9.21
CA PHE A 304 -1.90 10.25 -8.14
C PHE A 304 -1.95 9.27 -6.96
N LEU A 305 -2.19 7.99 -7.24
CA LEU A 305 -2.45 6.98 -6.21
C LEU A 305 -1.19 6.66 -5.39
N ARG A 306 -0.01 6.63 -6.01
CA ARG A 306 1.29 6.45 -5.31
C ARG A 306 1.64 7.68 -4.47
N GLY A 307 1.46 8.89 -5.03
CA GLY A 307 1.64 10.14 -4.28
C GLY A 307 0.70 10.25 -3.07
N TRP A 308 -0.55 9.81 -3.23
CA TRP A 308 -1.52 9.75 -2.14
C TRP A 308 -1.11 8.74 -1.07
N ALA A 309 -0.74 7.52 -1.48
CA ALA A 309 -0.28 6.46 -0.58
C ALA A 309 0.91 6.89 0.28
N ALA A 310 1.91 7.51 -0.35
CA ALA A 310 3.12 7.96 0.33
C ALA A 310 2.81 8.96 1.44
N ARG A 311 1.94 9.94 1.15
CA ARG A 311 1.54 10.99 2.10
C ARG A 311 0.62 10.47 3.21
N GLU A 312 -0.27 9.52 2.89
CA GLU A 312 -1.10 8.85 3.90
C GLU A 312 -0.24 8.03 4.87
N LEU A 313 0.76 7.31 4.35
CA LEU A 313 1.63 6.44 5.14
C LEU A 313 2.59 7.21 6.03
N SER A 314 3.14 8.34 5.53
CA SER A 314 4.03 9.24 6.28
C SER A 314 3.30 10.12 7.30
N GLY A 315 1.97 10.22 7.20
CA GLY A 315 1.18 11.15 8.02
C GLY A 315 1.38 12.63 7.65
N SER A 316 1.89 12.91 6.45
CA SER A 316 2.07 14.27 5.95
C SER A 316 0.73 15.00 5.86
N ALA A 317 0.75 16.32 6.04
CA ALA A 317 -0.43 17.15 5.78
C ALA A 317 -0.80 17.03 4.30
N LEU A 318 -2.04 16.60 4.04
CA LEU A 318 -2.58 16.47 2.70
C LEU A 318 -3.41 17.71 2.37
N PRO A 319 -3.25 18.29 1.17
CA PRO A 319 -4.26 19.19 0.63
C PRO A 319 -5.64 18.54 0.66
N SER A 320 -6.68 19.33 0.91
CA SER A 320 -8.05 18.81 0.93
C SER A 320 -8.44 18.32 -0.46
N ILE A 321 -8.73 17.02 -0.57
CA ILE A 321 -9.21 16.39 -1.81
C ILE A 321 -10.64 15.88 -1.66
N GLU A 322 -11.34 15.81 -2.79
CA GLU A 322 -12.70 15.27 -2.83
C GLU A 322 -12.70 13.75 -3.04
N LEU A 323 -13.47 13.04 -2.22
CA LEU A 323 -13.67 11.58 -2.32
C LEU A 323 -14.93 11.23 -3.13
N LYS A 324 -15.20 11.98 -4.21
CA LYS A 324 -16.41 11.85 -5.04
C LYS A 324 -16.61 10.44 -5.58
N GLY A 325 -15.55 9.77 -6.02
CA GLY A 325 -15.60 8.40 -6.55
C GLY A 325 -16.13 7.38 -5.53
N MET A 326 -15.62 7.43 -4.29
CA MET A 326 -16.06 6.55 -3.20
C MET A 326 -17.54 6.78 -2.85
N ARG A 327 -17.94 8.05 -2.71
CA ARG A 327 -19.34 8.43 -2.43
C ARG A 327 -20.28 7.97 -3.54
N ALA A 328 -19.89 8.15 -4.80
CA ALA A 328 -20.66 7.72 -5.96
C ALA A 328 -20.81 6.19 -6.01
N LEU A 329 -19.75 5.43 -5.71
CA LEU A 329 -19.80 3.96 -5.65
C LEU A 329 -20.79 3.47 -4.59
N LEU A 330 -20.72 4.03 -3.37
CA LEU A 330 -21.63 3.65 -2.29
C LEU A 330 -23.08 4.03 -2.62
N GLN A 331 -23.31 5.23 -3.14
CA GLN A 331 -24.65 5.69 -3.52
C GLN A 331 -25.25 4.80 -4.60
N GLN A 332 -24.47 4.46 -5.63
CA GLN A 332 -24.88 3.52 -6.66
C GLN A 332 -25.23 2.14 -6.10
N LEU A 333 -24.46 1.63 -5.13
CA LEU A 333 -24.73 0.34 -4.50
C LEU A 333 -26.04 0.36 -3.69
N ILE A 334 -26.28 1.45 -2.95
CA ILE A 334 -27.52 1.68 -2.20
C ILE A 334 -28.72 1.69 -3.15
N GLU A 335 -28.64 2.46 -4.24
CA GLU A 335 -29.72 2.60 -5.23
C GLU A 335 -30.01 1.27 -5.95
N ARG A 336 -28.99 0.62 -6.51
CA ARG A 336 -29.14 -0.65 -7.24
C ARG A 336 -29.76 -1.76 -6.40
N ARG A 337 -29.57 -1.72 -5.08
CA ARG A 337 -30.07 -2.73 -4.14
C ARG A 337 -31.34 -2.31 -3.40
N GLY A 338 -31.81 -1.07 -3.58
CA GLY A 338 -32.96 -0.54 -2.84
C GLY A 338 -32.75 -0.55 -1.33
N ILE A 339 -31.53 -0.24 -0.86
CA ILE A 339 -31.21 -0.27 0.57
C ILE A 339 -31.89 0.90 1.28
N ASP A 340 -32.74 0.59 2.25
CA ASP A 340 -33.25 1.60 3.19
C ASP A 340 -32.09 2.13 4.05
N ARG A 341 -31.86 3.43 4.01
CA ARG A 341 -30.82 4.12 4.79
C ARG A 341 -31.01 3.97 6.31
N ARG A 342 -32.21 3.66 6.79
CA ARG A 342 -32.51 3.36 8.20
C ARG A 342 -32.11 1.93 8.60
N ASN A 343 -31.91 1.03 7.63
CA ASN A 343 -31.42 -0.31 7.89
C ASN A 343 -29.89 -0.29 8.11
N ASN A 344 -29.50 -0.14 9.37
CA ASN A 344 -28.09 -0.07 9.78
C ASN A 344 -27.27 -1.29 9.35
N MET A 345 -27.86 -2.48 9.28
CA MET A 345 -27.15 -3.71 8.88
C MET A 345 -26.86 -3.74 7.38
N ALA A 346 -27.86 -3.45 6.55
CA ALA A 346 -27.69 -3.36 5.10
C ALA A 346 -26.76 -2.21 4.71
N MET A 347 -26.85 -1.07 5.39
CA MET A 347 -25.95 0.08 5.19
C MET A 347 -24.51 -0.24 5.59
N ALA A 348 -24.29 -0.98 6.68
CA ALA A 348 -22.95 -1.42 7.05
C ALA A 348 -22.38 -2.38 5.99
N ALA A 349 -23.20 -3.29 5.47
CA ALA A 349 -22.77 -4.27 4.47
C ALA A 349 -22.38 -3.60 3.14
N ALA A 350 -23.18 -2.63 2.69
CA ALA A 350 -22.85 -1.83 1.52
C ALA A 350 -21.52 -1.07 1.69
N ARG A 351 -21.31 -0.45 2.86
CA ARG A 351 -20.03 0.21 3.18
C ARG A 351 -18.88 -0.80 3.15
N ALA A 352 -19.02 -1.94 3.80
CA ALA A 352 -17.97 -2.95 3.87
C ALA A 352 -17.59 -3.50 2.47
N GLN A 353 -18.57 -3.75 1.61
CA GLN A 353 -18.31 -4.21 0.24
C GLN A 353 -17.63 -3.14 -0.63
N SER A 354 -18.10 -1.89 -0.57
CA SER A 354 -17.44 -0.78 -1.27
C SER A 354 -16.02 -0.54 -0.73
N TYR A 355 -15.85 -0.61 0.59
CA TYR A 355 -14.57 -0.49 1.28
C TYR A 355 -13.59 -1.56 0.80
N ALA A 356 -13.99 -2.84 0.86
CA ALA A 356 -13.14 -3.97 0.49
C ALA A 356 -12.68 -3.89 -0.98
N VAL A 357 -13.60 -3.59 -1.90
CA VAL A 357 -13.29 -3.45 -3.33
C VAL A 357 -12.36 -2.28 -3.59
N THR A 358 -12.63 -1.11 -3.01
CA THR A 358 -11.77 0.06 -3.22
C THR A 358 -10.40 -0.13 -2.60
N ALA A 359 -10.31 -0.73 -1.40
CA ALA A 359 -9.04 -1.10 -0.79
C ALA A 359 -8.25 -2.08 -1.69
N MET A 360 -8.89 -3.14 -2.20
CA MET A 360 -8.26 -4.10 -3.09
C MET A 360 -7.66 -3.44 -4.34
N LEU A 361 -8.40 -2.56 -5.00
CA LEU A 361 -7.90 -1.91 -6.21
C LEU A 361 -6.84 -0.84 -5.93
N LEU A 362 -6.98 -0.08 -4.84
CA LEU A 362 -5.95 0.88 -4.42
C LEU A 362 -4.65 0.16 -4.08
N GLY A 363 -4.70 -0.93 -3.32
CA GLY A 363 -3.52 -1.72 -3.02
C GLY A 363 -2.94 -2.39 -4.26
N TRP A 364 -3.77 -2.84 -5.21
CA TRP A 364 -3.29 -3.39 -6.48
C TRP A 364 -2.42 -2.39 -7.24
N THR A 365 -2.84 -1.13 -7.34
CA THR A 365 -2.02 -0.10 -7.99
C THR A 365 -0.65 0.04 -7.35
N LEU A 366 -0.52 -0.19 -6.05
CA LEU A 366 0.77 -0.12 -5.36
C LEU A 366 1.64 -1.36 -5.61
N CYS A 367 1.05 -2.57 -5.63
CA CYS A 367 1.79 -3.84 -5.63
C CYS A 367 1.78 -4.62 -6.96
N ARG A 368 1.20 -4.07 -8.04
CA ARG A 368 1.04 -4.78 -9.33
C ARG A 368 2.33 -5.43 -9.88
N PRO A 369 3.51 -4.77 -9.94
CA PRO A 369 4.69 -5.38 -10.56
C PRO A 369 5.25 -6.47 -9.64
N LEU A 370 5.26 -6.21 -8.33
CA LEU A 370 5.66 -7.14 -7.29
C LEU A 370 4.84 -8.43 -7.36
N LEU A 371 3.51 -8.31 -7.36
CA LEU A 371 2.62 -9.47 -7.36
C LEU A 371 2.70 -10.25 -8.68
N SER A 372 2.86 -9.56 -9.80
CA SER A 372 3.08 -10.19 -11.10
C SER A 372 4.33 -11.08 -11.09
N THR A 373 5.46 -10.54 -10.60
CA THR A 373 6.71 -11.31 -10.47
C THR A 373 6.59 -12.43 -9.44
N ALA A 374 6.08 -12.15 -8.24
CA ALA A 374 5.97 -13.13 -7.16
C ALA A 374 5.05 -14.30 -7.52
N LEU A 375 3.92 -14.05 -8.19
CA LEU A 375 2.95 -15.07 -8.59
C LEU A 375 3.22 -15.64 -9.99
N GLN A 376 4.27 -15.18 -10.67
CA GLN A 376 4.64 -15.59 -12.03
C GLN A 376 3.44 -15.54 -12.99
N THR A 377 2.63 -14.48 -12.88
CA THR A 377 1.38 -14.31 -13.62
C THR A 377 1.29 -12.87 -14.09
N ASP A 378 0.96 -12.66 -15.36
CA ASP A 378 0.93 -11.31 -15.94
C ASP A 378 -0.06 -10.37 -15.24
N GLU A 379 0.31 -9.08 -15.16
CA GLU A 379 -0.50 -8.04 -14.51
C GLU A 379 -1.94 -7.98 -15.05
N SER A 380 -2.12 -8.16 -16.36
CA SER A 380 -3.43 -8.07 -17.01
C SER A 380 -4.35 -9.21 -16.59
N THR A 381 -3.81 -10.41 -16.42
CA THR A 381 -4.53 -11.59 -15.94
C THR A 381 -4.90 -11.42 -14.46
N LEU A 382 -3.97 -10.96 -13.62
CA LEU A 382 -4.25 -10.70 -12.21
C LEU A 382 -5.34 -9.62 -12.07
N LEU A 383 -5.19 -8.47 -12.73
CA LEU A 383 -6.19 -7.40 -12.73
C LEU A 383 -7.55 -7.90 -13.24
N GLY A 384 -7.56 -8.73 -14.29
CA GLY A 384 -8.78 -9.37 -14.80
C GLY A 384 -9.53 -10.18 -13.74
N TYR A 385 -8.80 -10.90 -12.86
CA TYR A 385 -9.42 -11.57 -11.72
C TYR A 385 -9.86 -10.61 -10.62
N LEU A 386 -9.09 -9.57 -10.30
CA LEU A 386 -9.48 -8.57 -9.30
C LEU A 386 -10.78 -7.85 -9.70
N LEU A 387 -10.97 -7.51 -10.98
CA LEU A 387 -12.21 -6.93 -11.48
C LEU A 387 -13.39 -7.92 -11.42
N ALA A 388 -13.16 -9.19 -11.73
CA ALA A 388 -14.18 -10.23 -11.58
C ALA A 388 -14.59 -10.44 -10.11
N ILE A 389 -13.63 -10.39 -9.18
CA ILE A 389 -13.86 -10.47 -7.74
C ILE A 389 -14.65 -9.25 -7.26
N GLN A 390 -14.28 -8.04 -7.71
CA GLN A 390 -15.07 -6.85 -7.44
C GLN A 390 -16.53 -7.04 -7.87
N ASP A 391 -16.76 -7.47 -9.11
CA ASP A 391 -18.12 -7.59 -9.66
C ASP A 391 -18.94 -8.58 -8.82
N HIS A 392 -18.32 -9.68 -8.40
CA HIS A 392 -18.92 -10.64 -7.48
C HIS A 392 -19.32 -9.99 -6.14
N ILE A 393 -18.39 -9.31 -5.45
CA ILE A 393 -18.63 -8.65 -4.16
C ILE A 393 -19.74 -7.59 -4.28
N LEU A 394 -19.73 -6.80 -5.35
CA LEU A 394 -20.72 -5.73 -5.58
C LEU A 394 -22.09 -6.26 -6.03
N LYS A 395 -22.20 -7.51 -6.50
CA LYS A 395 -23.48 -8.17 -6.80
C LYS A 395 -24.07 -8.93 -5.61
N GLU A 396 -23.23 -9.37 -4.67
CA GLU A 396 -23.65 -10.16 -3.52
C GLU A 396 -24.60 -9.37 -2.60
N LYS A 397 -25.89 -9.75 -2.59
CA LYS A 397 -26.89 -9.14 -1.70
C LYS A 397 -26.60 -9.52 -0.25
N PHE A 398 -26.74 -8.55 0.65
CA PHE A 398 -26.69 -8.83 2.08
C PHE A 398 -27.79 -9.83 2.45
N GLN A 399 -27.39 -11.00 2.95
CA GLN A 399 -28.29 -11.92 3.64
C GLN A 399 -28.04 -11.72 5.14
N PRO A 400 -29.05 -11.35 5.95
CA PRO A 400 -28.87 -11.37 7.39
C PRO A 400 -28.54 -12.81 7.77
N ALA A 401 -27.39 -13.03 8.41
CA ALA A 401 -27.11 -14.31 9.03
C ALA A 401 -28.28 -14.62 9.97
N ASN A 402 -28.96 -15.75 9.76
CA ASN A 402 -29.87 -16.28 10.76
C ASN A 402 -29.05 -16.42 12.06
N VAL A 403 -29.52 -15.72 13.08
CA VAL A 403 -28.92 -15.70 14.43
C VAL A 403 -28.86 -17.10 15.00
#